data_AF-A0A3A9ITB3-F1
#
_entry.id   AF-A0A3A9ITB3-F1
#
_cell.length_a   1.000
_cell.length_b   1.000
_cell.length_c   1.000
_cell.angle_alpha   90.00
_cell.angle_beta   90.00
_cell.angle_gamma   90.00
#
_symmetry.space_group_name_H-M   'P 1'
#
loop_
_entity.id
_entity.type
_entity.pdbx_description
1 polymer ?
#
loop_
_entity_poly.entity_id
_entity_poly.type
_entity_poly.pdbx_seq_one_letter_code
_entity_poly.pdbx_strand_id
1 'polypeptide(L)'
;MTNGLPLSHYSRQWLGLVAAKAKLQPTRQGECWLLHLTPGSPNARTVTLHLRWSGVQWQLLSLTNAEDWRTMSQPVDEICVDPTRRCFWRGQAGPVPLIDQPRVLSSFLSDLQRACIHHGYCVESDPLPQEEARDVQTTDSR
;
A
#
# COMPACT_ATOMS: atom_id res chain seq x y z
N MET A 1 -8.94 -9.67 -13.28
CA MET A 1 -9.29 -9.51 -11.85
C MET A 1 -8.49 -8.34 -11.30
N THR A 2 -9.09 -7.42 -10.55
CA THR A 2 -8.39 -6.27 -9.97
C THR A 2 -7.57 -6.73 -8.76
N ASN A 3 -6.26 -6.95 -8.95
CA ASN A 3 -5.31 -7.36 -7.91
C ASN A 3 -5.06 -6.32 -6.78
N GLY A 4 -5.89 -5.28 -6.66
CA GLY A 4 -5.75 -4.27 -5.62
C GLY A 4 -6.51 -4.64 -4.35
N LEU A 5 -6.02 -4.16 -3.20
CA LEU A 5 -6.69 -4.26 -1.91
C LEU A 5 -8.08 -3.60 -1.96
N PRO A 6 -9.07 -4.16 -1.26
CA PRO A 6 -10.43 -3.62 -1.22
C PRO A 6 -10.44 -2.31 -0.43
N LEU A 7 -10.54 -1.19 -1.13
CA LEU A 7 -10.55 0.14 -0.54
C LEU A 7 -11.95 0.76 -0.56
N SER A 8 -12.31 1.40 0.56
CA SER A 8 -13.48 2.28 0.61
C SER A 8 -13.35 3.43 -0.41
N HIS A 9 -14.48 4.08 -0.74
CA HIS A 9 -14.46 5.25 -1.62
C HIS A 9 -13.55 6.36 -1.07
N TYR A 10 -13.65 6.65 0.23
CA TYR A 10 -12.85 7.67 0.89
C TYR A 10 -11.35 7.35 0.89
N SER A 11 -10.99 6.10 1.17
CA SER A 11 -9.59 5.67 1.14
C SER A 11 -9.00 5.76 -0.26
N ARG A 12 -9.79 5.47 -1.32
CA ARG A 12 -9.36 5.65 -2.71
C ARG A 12 -9.13 7.11 -3.09
N GLN A 13 -10.03 8.00 -2.69
CA GLN A 13 -9.85 9.44 -2.92
C GLN A 13 -8.61 9.96 -2.21
N TRP A 14 -8.44 9.59 -0.94
CA TRP A 14 -7.27 9.97 -0.16
C TRP A 14 -5.97 9.43 -0.77
N LEU A 15 -5.98 8.20 -1.28
CA LEU A 15 -4.84 7.64 -1.99
C LEU A 15 -4.43 8.47 -3.21
N GLY A 16 -5.41 8.99 -3.95
CA GLY A 16 -5.16 9.93 -5.05
C GLY A 16 -4.49 11.23 -4.61
N LEU A 17 -4.87 11.77 -3.45
CA LEU A 17 -4.23 12.96 -2.88
C LEU A 17 -2.79 12.68 -2.43
N VAL A 18 -2.53 11.51 -1.84
CA VAL A 18 -1.18 11.09 -1.44
C VAL A 18 -0.28 10.94 -2.67
N ALA A 19 -0.75 10.27 -3.72
CA ALA A 19 -0.03 10.15 -4.99
C ALA A 19 0.22 11.51 -5.66
N ALA A 20 -0.75 12.42 -5.64
CA ALA A 20 -0.60 13.78 -6.15
C ALA A 20 0.45 14.59 -5.36
N LYS A 21 0.48 14.45 -4.03
CA LYS A 21 1.50 15.10 -3.20
C LYS A 21 2.91 14.54 -3.45
N ALA A 22 3.00 13.26 -3.76
CA ALA A 22 4.23 12.61 -4.23
C ALA A 22 4.59 12.99 -5.69
N LYS A 23 3.80 13.86 -6.33
CA LYS A 23 4.00 14.33 -7.72
C LYS A 23 4.05 13.20 -8.75
N LEU A 24 3.34 12.10 -8.49
CA LEU A 24 3.25 11.00 -9.45
C LEU A 24 2.49 11.43 -10.70
N GLN A 25 3.07 11.14 -11.87
CA GLN A 25 2.47 11.42 -13.18
C GLN A 25 2.55 10.14 -14.04
N PRO A 26 1.62 9.18 -13.84
CA PRO A 26 1.61 7.95 -14.60
C PRO A 26 1.36 8.23 -16.07
N THR A 27 2.15 7.61 -16.95
CA THR A 27 1.98 7.77 -18.42
C THR A 27 1.23 6.61 -19.05
N ARG A 28 1.24 5.43 -18.40
CA ARG A 28 0.69 4.18 -18.90
C ARG A 28 -0.04 3.44 -17.78
N GLN A 29 -1.08 2.72 -18.16
CA GLN A 29 -1.71 1.75 -17.27
C GLN A 29 -0.69 0.69 -16.85
N GLY A 30 -0.74 0.30 -15.58
CA GLY A 30 0.12 -0.74 -15.02
C GLY A 30 1.41 -0.23 -14.38
N GLU A 31 1.76 1.05 -14.53
CA GLU A 31 2.90 1.62 -13.81
C GLU A 31 2.72 1.47 -12.28
N CYS A 32 3.81 1.13 -11.59
CA CYS A 32 3.83 0.86 -10.16
C CYS A 32 4.83 1.76 -9.44
N TRP A 33 4.52 2.10 -8.18
CA TRP A 33 5.36 2.90 -7.30
C TRP A 33 5.33 2.38 -5.88
N LEU A 34 6.41 2.59 -5.16
CA LEU A 34 6.40 2.60 -3.70
C LEU A 34 6.27 4.04 -3.24
N LEU A 35 5.31 4.29 -2.34
CA LEU A 35 5.21 5.55 -1.62
C LEU A 35 5.57 5.33 -0.16
N HIS A 36 6.52 6.11 0.34
CA HIS A 36 6.94 6.11 1.74
C HIS A 36 6.26 7.29 2.43
N LEU A 37 5.16 6.98 3.13
CA LEU A 37 4.30 7.96 3.77
C LEU A 37 4.64 8.09 5.26
N THR A 38 5.15 9.24 5.68
CA THR A 38 5.49 9.49 7.09
C THR A 38 4.56 10.57 7.68
N PRO A 39 3.63 10.21 8.59
CA PRO A 39 2.82 11.20 9.30
C PRO A 39 3.71 12.15 10.13
N GLY A 40 3.29 13.41 10.29
CA GLY A 40 4.10 14.44 10.97
C GLY A 40 4.15 14.36 12.50
N SER A 41 3.83 13.21 13.12
CA SER A 41 3.86 13.08 14.58
C SER A 41 5.21 12.54 15.08
N PRO A 42 5.66 12.89 16.30
CA PRO A 42 7.01 12.56 16.79
C PRO A 42 7.35 11.06 16.82
N ASN A 43 6.33 10.20 16.88
CA ASN A 43 6.47 8.75 16.94
C ASN A 43 5.80 8.06 15.74
N ALA A 44 5.49 8.80 14.68
CA ALA A 44 4.86 8.24 13.50
C ALA A 44 5.84 7.36 12.74
N ARG A 45 5.40 6.14 12.40
CA ARG A 45 6.15 5.27 11.51
C ARG A 45 5.82 5.58 10.06
N THR A 46 6.84 5.44 9.22
CA THR A 46 6.66 5.46 7.77
C THR A 46 5.86 4.24 7.35
N VAL A 47 4.80 4.47 6.59
CA VAL A 47 4.01 3.43 5.94
C VAL A 47 4.41 3.38 4.47
N THR A 48 4.90 2.24 4.03
CA THR A 48 5.18 1.98 2.62
C THR A 48 3.91 1.47 1.94
N LEU A 49 3.47 2.17 0.90
CA LEU A 49 2.32 1.83 0.07
C LEU A 49 2.80 1.41 -1.31
N HIS A 50 2.44 0.22 -1.77
CA HIS A 50 2.70 -0.22 -3.13
C HIS A 50 1.50 0.09 -4.01
N LEU A 51 1.67 1.02 -4.95
CA LEU A 51 0.60 1.51 -5.81
C LEU A 51 0.76 1.02 -7.24
N ARG A 52 -0.38 0.90 -7.92
CA ARG A 52 -0.47 0.72 -9.36
C ARG A 52 -1.46 1.69 -9.98
N TRP A 53 -1.09 2.28 -11.10
CA TRP A 53 -2.02 3.07 -11.92
C TRP A 53 -2.88 2.15 -12.79
N SER A 54 -4.20 2.23 -12.65
CA SER A 54 -5.12 1.41 -13.45
C SER A 54 -5.46 2.00 -14.83
N GLY A 55 -4.93 3.19 -15.16
CA GLY A 55 -5.37 3.98 -16.31
C GLY A 55 -6.38 5.07 -15.94
N VAL A 56 -7.16 4.88 -14.88
CA VAL A 56 -8.19 5.84 -14.42
C VAL A 56 -8.11 6.20 -12.94
N GLN A 57 -7.57 5.31 -12.11
CA GLN A 57 -7.43 5.53 -10.67
C GLN A 57 -6.23 4.78 -10.10
N TRP A 58 -5.76 5.23 -8.94
CA TRP A 58 -4.75 4.54 -8.15
C TRP A 58 -5.33 3.30 -7.45
N GLN A 59 -4.58 2.20 -7.50
CA GLN A 59 -4.88 0.96 -6.79
C GLN A 59 -3.78 0.70 -5.77
N LEU A 60 -4.15 0.35 -4.53
CA LEU A 60 -3.21 -0.12 -3.52
C LEU A 60 -3.05 -1.63 -3.68
N LEU A 61 -1.82 -2.11 -3.87
CA LEU A 61 -1.52 -3.53 -4.04
C LEU A 61 -1.10 -4.17 -2.72
N SER A 62 -0.26 -3.48 -1.95
CA SER A 62 0.19 -3.89 -0.63
C SER A 62 0.52 -2.67 0.23
N LEU A 63 0.55 -2.86 1.55
CA LEU A 63 1.05 -1.86 2.48
C LEU A 63 1.81 -2.50 3.63
N THR A 64 2.80 -1.79 4.17
CA THR A 64 3.50 -2.20 5.39
C THR A 64 4.08 -1.01 6.13
N ASN A 65 4.08 -1.06 7.45
CA ASN A 65 4.90 -0.20 8.32
C ASN A 65 5.80 -1.02 9.27
N ALA A 66 5.90 -2.33 8.98
CA ALA A 66 6.76 -3.24 9.70
C ALA A 66 8.23 -2.99 9.34
N GLU A 67 9.07 -2.87 10.36
CA GLU A 67 10.54 -2.84 10.20
C GLU A 67 11.12 -4.26 10.26
N ASP A 68 12.41 -4.36 9.94
CA ASP A 68 13.18 -5.58 10.14
C ASP A 68 13.13 -6.02 11.61
N TRP A 69 13.09 -7.34 11.82
CA TRP A 69 12.89 -8.02 13.12
C TRP A 69 13.75 -7.53 14.30
N ARG A 70 14.85 -6.82 14.03
CA ARG A 70 15.78 -6.29 15.04
C ARG A 70 15.18 -5.18 15.92
N THR A 71 14.09 -4.54 15.50
CA THR A 71 13.41 -3.46 16.25
C THR A 71 12.06 -3.88 16.87
N MET A 72 11.71 -5.18 16.83
CA MET A 72 10.47 -5.75 17.40
C MET A 72 10.36 -5.68 18.93
N SER A 73 11.29 -5.03 19.64
CA SER A 73 11.25 -4.86 21.09
C SER A 73 10.28 -3.76 21.56
N GLN A 74 9.77 -2.93 20.64
CA GLN A 74 8.80 -1.89 20.98
C GLN A 74 7.36 -2.36 20.73
N PRO A 75 6.42 -2.13 21.66
CA PRO A 75 5.01 -2.42 21.44
C PRO A 75 4.42 -1.38 20.47
N VAL A 76 4.57 -1.63 19.16
CA VAL A 76 4.09 -0.73 18.10
C VAL A 76 3.07 -1.42 17.23
N ASP A 77 2.10 -0.64 16.73
CA ASP A 77 1.10 -1.11 15.78
C ASP A 77 1.72 -1.27 14.39
N GLU A 78 2.26 -2.47 14.16
CA GLU A 78 2.81 -2.89 12.87
C GLU A 78 1.73 -3.57 12.03
N ILE A 79 1.85 -3.48 10.72
CA ILE A 79 0.96 -4.15 9.79
C ILE A 79 1.75 -4.51 8.53
N CYS A 80 1.44 -5.67 7.97
CA CYS A 80 1.83 -6.04 6.62
C CYS A 80 0.64 -6.68 5.93
N VAL A 81 0.27 -6.11 4.78
CA VAL A 81 -0.78 -6.62 3.90
C VAL A 81 -0.19 -6.73 2.50
N ASP A 82 0.14 -7.95 2.10
CA ASP A 82 0.66 -8.29 0.79
C ASP A 82 -0.04 -9.56 0.28
N PRO A 83 -1.07 -9.42 -0.58
CA PRO A 83 -1.79 -10.55 -1.16
C PRO A 83 -0.89 -11.48 -1.99
N THR A 84 0.12 -10.93 -2.68
CA THR A 84 1.05 -11.70 -3.51
C THR A 84 1.87 -12.65 -2.66
N ARG A 85 2.34 -12.17 -1.50
CA ARG A 85 3.09 -12.98 -0.52
C ARG A 85 2.19 -13.74 0.45
N ARG A 86 0.86 -13.68 0.30
CA ARG A 86 -0.14 -14.22 1.24
C ARG A 86 0.10 -13.76 2.68
N CYS A 87 0.57 -12.53 2.82
CA CYS A 87 0.95 -11.94 4.10
C CYS A 87 -0.16 -11.00 4.55
N PHE A 88 -0.81 -11.33 5.67
CA PHE A 88 -1.75 -10.42 6.32
C PHE A 88 -1.64 -10.58 7.83
N TRP A 89 -1.01 -9.62 8.49
CA TRP A 89 -0.89 -9.60 9.95
C TRP A 89 -0.89 -8.16 10.46
N ARG A 90 -1.28 -7.96 11.72
CA ARG A 90 -1.22 -6.68 12.41
C ARG A 90 -0.79 -6.90 13.87
N GLY A 91 0.17 -6.11 14.32
CA GLY A 91 0.84 -6.21 15.61
C GLY A 91 1.60 -7.51 15.78
N GLN A 92 2.00 -7.79 17.02
CA GLN A 92 2.69 -9.02 17.41
C GLN A 92 1.74 -10.22 17.57
N ALA A 93 0.47 -10.08 17.18
CA ALA A 93 -0.58 -11.09 17.38
C ALA A 93 -0.62 -12.17 16.27
N GLY A 94 0.23 -12.06 15.25
CA GLY A 94 0.27 -13.01 14.14
C GLY A 94 -0.75 -12.74 13.03
N PRO A 95 -1.02 -13.73 12.16
CA PRO A 95 -1.88 -13.56 10.99
C PRO A 95 -3.32 -13.15 11.34
N VAL A 96 -3.90 -12.25 10.55
CA VAL A 96 -5.30 -11.83 10.68
C VAL A 96 -6.21 -12.82 9.92
N PRO A 97 -7.27 -13.34 10.55
CA PRO A 97 -8.25 -14.19 9.88
C PRO A 97 -8.88 -13.51 8.67
N LEU A 98 -9.13 -14.28 7.60
CA LEU A 98 -9.65 -13.75 6.32
C LEU A 98 -10.90 -12.87 6.47
N ILE A 99 -11.82 -13.25 7.38
CA ILE A 99 -13.07 -12.52 7.63
C ILE A 99 -12.82 -11.12 8.24
N ASP A 100 -11.72 -10.95 8.96
CA ASP A 100 -11.38 -9.71 9.66
C ASP A 100 -10.50 -8.77 8.81
N GLN A 101 -9.86 -9.29 7.76
CA GLN A 101 -8.93 -8.55 6.91
C GLN A 101 -9.50 -7.22 6.38
N PRO A 102 -10.72 -7.18 5.79
CA PRO A 102 -11.27 -5.91 5.28
C PRO A 102 -11.46 -4.87 6.39
N ARG A 103 -11.91 -5.31 7.57
CA ARG A 103 -12.13 -4.43 8.74
C ARG A 103 -10.79 -3.89 9.26
N VAL A 104 -9.78 -4.76 9.39
CA VAL A 104 -8.45 -4.37 9.88
C VAL A 104 -7.78 -3.39 8.93
N LEU A 105 -7.82 -3.67 7.62
CA LEU A 105 -7.29 -2.76 6.59
C LEU A 105 -8.01 -1.40 6.61
N SER A 106 -9.34 -1.41 6.65
CA SER A 106 -10.12 -0.17 6.66
C SER A 106 -9.86 0.67 7.91
N SER A 107 -9.75 0.04 9.08
CA SER A 107 -9.41 0.72 10.34
C SER A 107 -8.03 1.36 10.24
N PHE A 108 -7.01 0.59 9.83
CA PHE A 108 -5.64 1.11 9.72
C PHE A 108 -5.54 2.30 8.77
N LEU A 109 -6.13 2.21 7.57
CA LEU A 109 -6.12 3.31 6.61
C LEU A 109 -6.86 4.55 7.12
N SER A 110 -7.96 4.36 7.87
CA SER A 110 -8.70 5.48 8.46
C SER A 110 -7.88 6.20 9.53
N ASP A 111 -7.17 5.44 10.37
CA ASP A 111 -6.31 5.99 11.42
C ASP A 111 -5.10 6.70 10.82
N LEU A 112 -4.47 6.10 9.80
CA LEU A 112 -3.37 6.71 9.05
C LEU A 112 -3.81 8.01 8.36
N GLN A 113 -4.93 7.99 7.64
CA GLN A 113 -5.49 9.18 7.00
C GLN A 113 -5.77 10.28 8.03
N ARG A 114 -6.36 9.94 9.17
CA ARG A 114 -6.62 10.88 10.27
C ARG A 114 -5.32 11.50 10.78
N ALA A 115 -4.30 10.69 11.05
CA ALA A 115 -3.00 11.17 11.49
C ALA A 115 -2.36 12.14 10.48
N CYS A 116 -2.38 11.79 9.19
CA CYS A 116 -1.87 12.64 8.11
C CYS A 116 -2.62 13.97 7.98
N ILE A 117 -3.94 13.99 8.20
CA ILE A 117 -4.75 15.22 8.15
C ILE A 117 -4.43 16.13 9.34
N HIS A 118 -4.37 15.58 10.55
CA HIS A 118 -4.18 16.39 11.76
C HIS A 118 -2.75 16.90 11.95
N HIS A 119 -1.75 16.10 11.56
CA HIS A 119 -0.34 16.41 11.82
C HIS A 119 0.45 16.78 10.57
N GLY A 120 -0.20 16.77 9.40
CA GLY A 120 0.51 16.79 8.13
C GLY A 120 1.26 15.47 7.91
N TYR A 121 2.00 15.42 6.80
CA TYR A 121 2.80 14.25 6.43
C TYR A 121 3.83 14.60 5.35
N CYS A 122 4.90 13.82 5.30
CA CYS A 122 5.84 13.76 4.19
C CYS A 122 5.55 12.52 3.35
N VAL A 123 5.81 12.59 2.05
CA VAL A 123 5.71 11.43 1.17
C VAL A 123 6.88 11.45 0.19
N GLU A 124 7.59 10.34 0.13
CA GLU A 124 8.63 10.06 -0.86
C GLU A 124 8.13 8.96 -1.81
N SER A 125 8.68 8.91 -3.02
CA SER A 125 8.23 7.95 -4.03
C SER A 125 9.39 7.33 -4.78
N ASP A 126 9.35 6.01 -4.90
CA ASP A 126 10.28 5.24 -5.72
C ASP A 126 9.51 4.56 -6.86
N PRO A 127 9.87 4.80 -8.13
CA PRO A 127 9.28 4.09 -9.25
C PRO A 127 9.72 2.63 -9.22
N LEU A 128 8.79 1.70 -9.48
CA LEU A 128 9.12 0.29 -9.66
C LEU A 128 9.27 -0.02 -11.15
N PRO A 129 10.28 -0.85 -11.53
CA PRO A 129 10.40 -1.30 -12.91
C PRO A 129 9.12 -2.02 -13.32
N GLN A 130 8.62 -1.71 -14.51
CA GLN A 130 7.51 -2.44 -15.08
C GLN A 130 7.95 -3.88 -15.32
N GLU A 131 7.27 -4.85 -14.71
CA GLU A 131 7.28 -6.21 -15.25
C GLU A 131 6.61 -6.11 -16.61
N GLU A 132 7.43 -6.11 -17.68
CA GLU A 132 6.95 -6.34 -19.02
C GLU A 132 6.08 -7.61 -18.96
N ALA A 133 4.78 -7.45 -19.19
CA ALA A 133 3.88 -8.57 -19.32
C ALA A 133 4.51 -9.47 -20.39
N ARG A 134 5.10 -10.59 -19.97
CA ARG A 134 5.41 -11.68 -20.88
C ARG A 134 4.06 -12.16 -21.36
N ASP A 135 3.59 -11.56 -22.45
CA ASP A 135 2.59 -12.17 -23.29
C ASP A 135 3.15 -13.56 -23.60
N VAL A 136 2.50 -14.56 -23.01
CA VAL A 136 2.71 -15.94 -23.39
C VAL A 136 2.27 -16.01 -24.86
N GLN A 137 3.23 -15.82 -25.76
CA GLN A 137 3.15 -16.36 -27.11
C GLN A 137 2.99 -17.86 -26.93
N THR A 138 1.74 -18.31 -26.85
CA THR A 138 1.41 -19.67 -27.26
C THR A 138 1.65 -19.68 -28.76
N THR A 139 2.88 -20.00 -29.14
CA THR A 139 3.22 -20.42 -30.49
C THR A 139 2.38 -21.66 -30.76
N ASP A 140 1.32 -21.45 -31.53
CA ASP A 140 0.67 -22.46 -32.32
C ASP A 140 1.74 -23.09 -33.23
N SER A 141 2.07 -24.35 -32.97
CA SER A 141 2.93 -25.17 -33.81
C SER A 141 2.25 -26.52 -33.98
N ARG A 142 1.30 -26.54 -34.93
CA ARG A 142 1.07 -27.52 -35.99
C ARG A 142 1.25 -29.02 -35.69
#